data_AF-A0A6S9LUP3-F1
#
_entry.id   AF-A0A6S9LUP3-F1
#
_cell.length_a   1.000
_cell.length_b   1.000
_cell.length_c   1.000
_cell.angle_alpha   90.00
_cell.angle_beta   90.00
_cell.angle_gamma   90.00
#
_symmetry.space_group_name_H-M   'P 1'
#
loop_
_entity.id
_entity.type
_entity.pdbx_description
1 polymer ?
#
loop_
_entity_poly.entity_id
_entity_poly.type
_entity_poly.pdbx_seq_one_letter_code
_entity_poly.pdbx_strand_id
1 'polypeptide(L)'
;MMKKGNSKPKSLFVAYVLWAFSGCIGGHHFYLDRDIQAFVWWTTYGGLFGLGWLRDAWKIPQYVRQANEQHTNDSSVCQLCDQKGRNDPFSTKTTFIRFMGAVGVGWLYGLQVHHWIISYTVSWILILLLEPFGIALGVYIVPCTYSSQKIKSKTFLAALLCSYLAKWALIPVYGVGTTDTFIVSFIATSGFQLVTRYNLFQKCQESTKIMQPNTIEKKNKSQLEIMTRRALLLFIAILLFQGSSTVRIPLFRNPHLHHHHHRKSSKRHYWLASNPFLSLNSQR
;
A
#
# COMPACT_ATOMS: atom_id res chain seq x y z
N MET A 1 18.80 -18.25 31.51
CA MET A 1 18.57 -17.46 32.74
C MET A 1 18.45 -15.99 32.33
N MET A 2 17.23 -15.47 32.12
CA MET A 2 17.07 -14.04 31.84
C MET A 2 17.04 -13.27 33.17
N LYS A 3 17.94 -12.30 33.33
CA LYS A 3 17.98 -11.38 34.48
C LYS A 3 16.60 -10.73 34.62
N LYS A 4 15.90 -11.02 35.73
CA LYS A 4 14.71 -10.27 36.16
C LYS A 4 15.20 -8.89 36.61
N GLY A 5 15.30 -7.96 35.67
CA GLY A 5 15.67 -6.57 35.97
C GLY A 5 14.59 -5.93 36.83
N ASN A 6 14.98 -5.38 37.97
CA ASN A 6 14.16 -4.60 38.90
C ASN A 6 13.68 -3.29 38.24
N SER A 7 12.83 -3.43 37.22
CA SER A 7 12.35 -2.34 36.38
C SER A 7 11.03 -1.85 36.93
N LYS A 8 10.98 -0.58 37.32
CA LYS A 8 9.75 0.09 37.78
C LYS A 8 8.69 0.05 36.67
N PRO A 9 7.40 -0.05 37.02
CA PRO A 9 6.32 0.01 36.02
C PRO A 9 6.42 1.31 35.23
N LYS A 10 6.19 1.22 33.92
CA LYS A 10 6.20 2.35 33.00
C LYS A 10 5.00 3.25 33.33
N SER A 11 5.23 4.56 33.37
CA SER A 11 4.21 5.55 33.72
C SER A 11 3.53 6.11 32.47
N LEU A 12 2.21 6.22 32.53
CA LEU A 12 1.39 6.80 31.46
C LEU A 12 1.73 8.28 31.22
N PHE A 13 1.96 9.03 32.30
CA PHE A 13 2.32 10.44 32.24
C PHE A 13 3.63 10.66 31.48
N VAL A 14 4.66 9.88 31.82
CA VAL A 14 5.97 9.94 31.16
C VAL A 14 5.83 9.60 29.67
N ALA A 15 5.02 8.59 29.32
CA ALA A 15 4.79 8.24 27.92
C ALA A 15 4.14 9.38 27.11
N TYR A 16 3.16 10.11 27.68
CA TYR A 16 2.55 11.27 27.02
C TYR A 16 3.48 12.47 26.92
N VAL A 17 4.30 12.74 27.94
CA VAL A 17 5.32 13.79 27.89
C VAL A 17 6.32 13.50 26.77
N LEU A 18 6.83 12.26 26.70
CA LEU A 18 7.72 11.85 25.61
C LEU A 18 7.02 11.96 24.25
N TRP A 19 5.75 11.58 24.14
CA TRP A 19 4.99 11.72 22.90
C TRP A 19 4.82 13.18 22.46
N ALA A 20 4.60 14.11 23.39
CA ALA A 20 4.45 15.52 23.05
C ALA A 20 5.77 16.15 22.53
N PHE A 21 6.91 15.86 23.18
CA PHE A 21 8.21 16.43 22.81
C PHE A 21 8.92 15.68 21.68
N SER A 22 8.80 14.35 21.64
CA SER A 22 9.54 13.49 20.71
C SER A 22 8.63 12.77 19.70
N GLY A 23 7.34 13.12 19.64
CA GLY A 23 6.35 12.39 18.86
C GLY A 23 6.62 12.31 17.36
N CYS A 24 7.22 13.36 16.77
CA CYS A 24 7.65 13.36 15.36
C CYS A 24 8.88 12.47 15.12
N ILE A 25 9.73 12.28 16.14
CA ILE A 25 10.96 11.48 16.08
C ILE A 25 10.68 10.02 16.49
N GLY A 26 9.64 9.78 17.29
CA GLY A 26 9.26 8.46 17.81
C GLY A 26 9.91 8.10 19.15
N GLY A 27 10.39 9.06 19.94
CA GLY A 27 11.11 8.79 21.20
C GLY A 27 10.28 8.05 22.26
N HIS A 28 8.96 8.23 22.27
CA HIS A 28 8.05 7.51 23.17
C HIS A 28 8.00 6.00 22.88
N HIS A 29 8.28 5.55 21.65
CA HIS A 29 8.33 4.13 21.32
C HIS A 29 9.53 3.42 21.93
N PHE A 30 10.68 4.10 22.08
CA PHE A 30 11.83 3.54 22.80
C PHE A 30 11.54 3.35 24.29
N TYR A 31 10.81 4.28 24.93
CA TYR A 31 10.42 4.13 26.33
C TYR A 31 9.48 2.93 26.57
N LEU A 32 8.65 2.63 25.57
CA LEU A 32 7.67 1.53 25.57
C LEU A 32 8.22 0.21 25.01
N ASP A 33 9.55 0.11 24.83
CA ASP A 33 10.25 -1.09 24.36
C ASP A 33 9.77 -1.56 22.96
N ARG A 34 9.50 -0.60 22.07
CA ARG A 34 8.98 -0.80 20.70
C ARG A 34 9.93 -0.23 19.63
N ASP A 35 11.17 -0.68 19.63
CA ASP A 35 12.26 -0.14 18.79
C ASP A 35 11.97 -0.16 17.28
N ILE A 36 11.34 -1.23 16.77
CA ILE A 36 10.97 -1.33 15.34
C ILE A 36 9.94 -0.25 14.98
N GLN A 37 9.00 0.03 15.88
CA GLN A 37 7.99 1.08 15.65
C GLN A 37 8.65 2.47 15.71
N ALA A 38 9.62 2.67 16.61
CA ALA A 38 10.42 3.90 16.64
C ALA A 38 11.19 4.13 15.33
N PHE A 39 11.86 3.09 14.81
CA PHE A 39 12.60 3.17 13.56
C PHE A 39 11.69 3.54 12.37
N VAL A 40 10.52 2.92 12.26
CA VAL A 40 9.53 3.26 11.21
C VAL A 40 9.07 4.70 11.35
N TRP A 41 8.84 5.20 12.57
CA TRP A 41 8.45 6.60 12.78
C TRP A 41 9.53 7.57 12.32
N TRP A 42 10.80 7.22 12.56
CA TRP A 42 11.93 8.05 12.16
C TRP A 42 12.09 8.08 10.63
N THR A 43 12.00 6.94 9.95
CA THR A 43 12.14 6.84 8.48
C THR A 43 10.91 7.33 7.70
N THR A 44 9.78 7.55 8.37
CA THR A 44 8.53 8.03 7.76
C THR A 44 8.13 9.44 8.23
N TYR A 45 9.05 10.17 8.86
CA TYR A 45 8.85 11.53 9.37
C TYR A 45 7.58 11.66 10.25
N GLY A 46 7.52 10.90 11.34
CA GLY A 46 6.41 10.96 12.30
C GLY A 46 5.18 10.13 11.93
N GLY A 47 5.33 9.18 10.99
CA GLY A 47 4.27 8.28 10.54
C GLY A 47 3.28 8.94 9.59
N LEU A 48 3.60 8.95 8.29
CA LEU A 48 2.72 9.52 7.24
C LEU A 48 2.31 10.98 7.54
N PHE A 49 3.28 11.89 7.53
CA PHE A 49 3.02 13.34 7.66
C PHE A 49 2.21 13.70 8.92
N GLY A 50 2.51 13.07 10.07
CA GLY A 50 1.89 13.39 11.36
C GLY A 50 0.58 12.65 11.68
N LEU A 51 0.04 11.85 10.76
CA LEU A 51 -1.12 10.99 11.07
C LEU A 51 -0.78 9.91 12.11
N GLY A 52 0.45 9.40 12.08
CA GLY A 52 1.00 8.47 13.05
C GLY A 52 1.08 9.07 14.45
N TRP A 53 1.50 10.34 14.54
CA TRP A 53 1.53 11.07 15.80
C TRP A 53 0.15 11.17 16.46
N LEU A 54 -0.89 11.58 15.71
CA LEU A 54 -2.25 11.68 16.24
C LEU A 54 -2.80 10.30 16.66
N ARG A 55 -2.51 9.28 15.85
CA ARG A 55 -2.94 7.91 16.09
C ARG A 55 -2.33 7.31 17.35
N ASP A 56 -1.10 7.70 17.69
CA ASP A 56 -0.41 7.20 18.87
C ASP A 56 -1.04 7.72 20.19
N ALA A 57 -1.65 8.92 20.18
CA ALA A 57 -2.34 9.45 21.36
C ALA A 57 -3.38 8.47 21.92
N TRP A 58 -4.17 7.82 21.05
CA TRP A 58 -5.16 6.82 21.48
C TRP A 58 -4.55 5.46 21.86
N LYS A 59 -3.33 5.16 21.40
CA LYS A 59 -2.70 3.85 21.62
C LYS A 59 -1.75 3.80 22.81
N ILE A 60 -1.20 4.93 23.26
CA ILE A 60 -0.31 5.01 24.41
C ILE A 60 -0.87 4.28 25.66
N PRO A 61 -2.15 4.40 26.04
CA PRO A 61 -2.69 3.67 27.18
C PRO A 61 -2.59 2.15 27.03
N GLN A 62 -2.82 1.64 25.81
CA GLN A 62 -2.69 0.22 25.51
C GLN A 62 -1.24 -0.24 25.55
N TYR A 63 -0.31 0.59 25.07
CA TYR A 63 1.12 0.27 25.06
C TYR A 63 1.72 0.24 26.47
N VAL A 64 1.38 1.19 27.33
CA VAL A 64 1.82 1.20 28.73
C VAL A 64 1.30 -0.03 29.47
N ARG A 65 0.02 -0.39 29.25
CA ARG A 65 -0.56 -1.60 29.83
C ARG A 65 0.19 -2.86 29.37
N GLN A 66 0.48 -2.98 28.08
CA GLN A 66 1.22 -4.13 27.53
C GLN A 66 2.65 -4.22 28.05
N ALA A 67 3.37 -3.10 28.13
CA ALA A 67 4.72 -3.07 28.68
C ALA A 67 4.72 -3.52 30.16
N ASN A 68 3.77 -3.01 30.95
CA ASN A 68 3.65 -3.38 32.36
C ASN A 68 3.21 -4.84 32.57
N GLU A 69 2.29 -5.37 31.75
CA GLU A 69 1.87 -6.78 31.79
C GLU A 69 3.02 -7.75 31.50
N GLN A 70 3.96 -7.39 30.61
CA GLN A 70 5.16 -8.20 30.32
C GLN A 70 6.15 -8.26 31.50
N HIS A 71 6.16 -7.24 32.35
CA HIS A 71 6.99 -7.21 33.56
C HIS A 71 6.38 -7.98 34.73
N THR A 72 5.04 -8.08 34.81
CA THR A 72 4.31 -8.81 35.86
C THR A 72 4.06 -10.27 35.45
N ASN A 73 5.11 -11.08 35.36
CA ASN A 73 4.99 -12.54 35.13
C ASN A 73 4.43 -13.29 36.37
N ASP A 74 3.20 -13.01 36.80
CA ASP A 74 2.52 -13.75 37.90
C ASP A 74 0.99 -13.92 37.73
N SER A 75 0.41 -13.71 36.54
CA SER A 75 -1.04 -13.93 36.29
C SER A 75 -1.30 -14.58 34.93
N SER A 76 -0.42 -15.50 34.54
CA SER A 76 -0.15 -15.87 33.15
C SER A 76 -1.11 -16.88 32.51
N VAL A 77 -2.14 -17.39 33.18
CA VAL A 77 -3.01 -18.41 32.53
C VAL A 77 -4.34 -17.83 32.01
N CYS A 78 -5.01 -16.95 32.75
CA CYS A 78 -6.31 -16.40 32.30
C CYS A 78 -6.17 -15.27 31.26
N GLN A 79 -5.17 -14.38 31.36
CA GLN A 79 -5.03 -13.27 30.41
C GLN A 79 -4.42 -13.67 29.06
N LEU A 80 -3.55 -14.69 29.02
CA LEU A 80 -2.96 -15.16 27.76
C LEU A 80 -4.00 -15.78 26.83
N CYS A 81 -4.98 -16.52 27.37
CA CYS A 81 -6.09 -17.08 26.60
C CYS A 81 -7.02 -15.97 26.07
N ASP A 82 -7.26 -14.93 26.87
CA ASP A 82 -8.15 -13.83 26.52
C ASP A 82 -7.52 -12.86 25.49
N GLN A 83 -6.21 -12.60 25.58
CA GLN A 83 -5.46 -11.83 24.55
C GLN A 83 -5.27 -12.60 23.24
N LYS A 84 -5.10 -13.93 23.28
CA LYS A 84 -4.95 -14.75 22.08
C LYS A 84 -6.25 -14.87 21.27
N GLY A 85 -7.41 -14.74 21.93
CA GLY A 85 -8.72 -14.67 21.28
C GLY A 85 -9.09 -13.28 20.74
N ARG A 86 -8.61 -12.19 21.36
CA ARG A 86 -8.93 -10.80 21.00
C ARG A 86 -8.02 -10.19 19.93
N ASN A 87 -6.81 -10.74 19.77
CA ASN A 87 -5.86 -10.41 18.72
C ASN A 87 -5.99 -11.40 17.55
N ASP A 88 -7.22 -11.68 17.12
CA ASP A 88 -7.41 -12.48 15.93
C ASP A 88 -6.72 -11.76 14.76
N PRO A 89 -5.79 -12.42 14.04
CA PRO A 89 -5.13 -11.82 12.88
C PRO A 89 -6.11 -11.50 11.74
N PHE A 90 -7.40 -11.82 11.92
CA PHE A 90 -8.52 -11.59 11.02
C PHE A 90 -9.46 -10.47 11.47
N SER A 91 -9.20 -9.77 12.59
CA SER A 91 -10.04 -8.66 13.06
C SER A 91 -10.15 -7.60 11.97
N THR A 92 -11.36 -7.34 11.47
CA THR A 92 -11.56 -6.54 10.26
C THR A 92 -11.04 -5.12 10.42
N LYS A 93 -11.24 -4.49 11.59
CA LYS A 93 -10.80 -3.12 11.88
C LYS A 93 -9.28 -3.02 11.97
N THR A 94 -8.65 -3.90 12.74
CA THR A 94 -7.18 -3.90 12.90
C THR A 94 -6.48 -4.30 11.60
N THR A 95 -7.08 -5.20 10.81
CA THR A 95 -6.56 -5.59 9.50
C THR A 95 -6.58 -4.43 8.52
N PHE A 96 -7.68 -3.67 8.47
CA PHE A 96 -7.78 -2.52 7.58
C PHE A 96 -6.73 -1.45 7.92
N ILE A 97 -6.55 -1.12 9.20
CA ILE A 97 -5.52 -0.15 9.64
C ILE A 97 -4.12 -0.63 9.28
N ARG A 98 -3.83 -1.93 9.44
CA ARG A 98 -2.54 -2.52 9.07
C ARG A 98 -2.31 -2.50 7.56
N PHE A 99 -3.35 -2.77 6.78
CA PHE A 99 -3.32 -2.71 5.34
C PHE A 99 -3.05 -1.28 4.85
N MET A 100 -3.84 -0.30 5.31
CA MET A 100 -3.64 1.11 4.93
C MET A 100 -2.28 1.64 5.37
N GLY A 101 -1.82 1.26 6.57
CA GLY A 101 -0.47 1.57 7.03
C GLY A 101 0.61 0.98 6.13
N ALA A 102 0.44 -0.27 5.68
CA ALA A 102 1.40 -0.93 4.78
C ALA A 102 1.43 -0.29 3.38
N VAL A 103 0.26 0.05 2.82
CA VAL A 103 0.17 0.79 1.55
C VAL A 103 0.85 2.14 1.68
N GLY A 104 0.57 2.86 2.78
CA GLY A 104 1.13 4.18 3.05
C GLY A 104 2.65 4.16 3.20
N VAL A 105 3.19 3.27 4.04
CA VAL A 105 4.64 3.15 4.24
C VAL A 105 5.34 2.64 2.97
N GLY A 106 4.75 1.67 2.27
CA GLY A 106 5.25 1.21 0.97
C GLY A 106 5.33 2.33 -0.06
N TRP A 107 4.29 3.18 -0.13
CA TRP A 107 4.27 4.32 -1.04
C TRP A 107 5.34 5.35 -0.70
N LEU A 108 5.49 5.71 0.59
CA LEU A 108 6.54 6.61 1.04
C LEU A 108 7.95 6.08 0.75
N TYR A 109 8.20 4.80 1.01
CA TYR A 109 9.51 4.19 0.73
C TYR A 109 9.81 4.20 -0.78
N GLY A 110 8.82 3.90 -1.62
CA GLY A 110 8.95 4.01 -3.08
C GLY A 110 9.29 5.44 -3.52
N LEU A 111 8.57 6.44 -3.01
CA LEU A 111 8.84 7.85 -3.32
C LEU A 111 10.23 8.30 -2.86
N GLN A 112 10.65 7.90 -1.65
CA GLN A 112 11.99 8.22 -1.14
C GLN A 112 13.05 7.63 -2.07
N VAL A 113 12.98 6.34 -2.39
CA VAL A 113 13.94 5.68 -3.29
C VAL A 113 13.95 6.36 -4.66
N HIS A 114 12.79 6.66 -5.23
CA HIS A 114 12.68 7.32 -6.52
C HIS A 114 13.35 8.70 -6.52
N HIS A 115 13.07 9.54 -5.51
CA HIS A 115 13.65 10.87 -5.42
C HIS A 115 15.17 10.83 -5.20
N TRP A 116 15.65 9.89 -4.39
CA TRP A 116 17.08 9.67 -4.20
C TRP A 116 17.75 9.31 -5.54
N ILE A 117 17.18 8.39 -6.32
CA ILE A 117 17.77 7.95 -7.60
C ILE A 117 17.77 9.08 -8.64
N ILE A 118 16.67 9.85 -8.76
CA ILE A 118 16.60 10.99 -9.69
C ILE A 118 17.62 12.07 -9.31
N SER A 119 17.79 12.34 -8.01
CA SER A 119 18.71 13.38 -7.54
C SER A 119 20.16 13.11 -7.92
N TYR A 120 20.56 11.85 -8.12
CA TYR A 120 21.92 11.47 -8.54
C TYR A 120 22.04 11.21 -10.06
N THR A 121 21.03 11.56 -10.86
CA THR A 121 21.01 11.41 -12.33
C THR A 121 21.36 10.00 -12.82
N VAL A 122 20.91 8.98 -12.09
CA VAL A 122 21.26 7.58 -12.38
C VAL A 122 20.32 6.96 -13.41
N SER A 123 20.77 5.89 -14.08
CA SER A 123 20.02 5.16 -15.11
C SER A 123 18.61 4.76 -14.67
N TRP A 124 17.65 4.90 -15.59
CA TRP A 124 16.24 4.47 -15.44
C TRP A 124 16.10 2.99 -15.04
N ILE A 125 17.09 2.16 -15.37
CA ILE A 125 17.14 0.73 -14.98
C ILE A 125 17.18 0.60 -13.45
N LEU A 126 17.88 1.49 -12.74
CA LEU A 126 17.92 1.45 -11.28
C LEU A 126 16.59 1.83 -10.65
N ILE A 127 15.80 2.70 -11.28
CA ILE A 127 14.44 3.00 -10.83
C ILE A 127 13.60 1.71 -10.90
N LEU A 128 13.66 0.99 -12.01
CA LEU A 128 12.94 -0.28 -12.18
C LEU A 128 13.38 -1.38 -11.21
N LEU A 129 14.64 -1.35 -10.76
CA LEU A 129 15.16 -2.34 -9.83
C LEU A 129 14.93 -1.95 -8.37
N LEU A 130 15.25 -0.73 -7.96
CA LEU A 130 15.32 -0.34 -6.55
C LEU A 130 13.99 0.21 -6.02
N GLU A 131 13.17 0.85 -6.86
CA GLU A 131 11.88 1.40 -6.42
C GLU A 131 10.90 0.31 -5.93
N PRO A 132 10.60 -0.76 -6.69
CA PRO A 132 9.72 -1.83 -6.21
C PRO A 132 10.31 -2.55 -4.99
N PHE A 133 11.64 -2.65 -4.90
CA PHE A 133 12.31 -3.18 -3.72
C PHE A 133 12.06 -2.32 -2.47
N GLY A 134 12.17 -0.99 -2.58
CA GLY A 134 11.82 -0.06 -1.51
C GLY A 134 10.37 -0.19 -1.05
N ILE A 135 9.44 -0.30 -2.00
CA ILE A 135 8.01 -0.53 -1.72
C ILE A 135 7.82 -1.85 -0.94
N ALA A 136 8.42 -2.95 -1.40
CA ALA A 136 8.30 -4.25 -0.75
C ALA A 136 8.86 -4.24 0.69
N LEU A 137 9.98 -3.54 0.93
CA LEU A 137 10.52 -3.32 2.27
C LEU A 137 9.57 -2.53 3.17
N GLY A 138 8.98 -1.45 2.65
CA GLY A 138 7.99 -0.65 3.36
C GLY A 138 6.73 -1.45 3.72
N VAL A 139 6.25 -2.30 2.82
CA VAL A 139 5.12 -3.21 3.09
C VAL A 139 5.48 -4.25 4.15
N TYR A 140 6.70 -4.78 4.12
CA TYR A 140 7.15 -5.83 5.04
C TYR A 140 7.39 -5.36 6.47
N ILE A 141 7.91 -4.13 6.65
CA ILE A 141 8.26 -3.61 7.97
C ILE A 141 7.02 -3.31 8.82
N VAL A 142 5.90 -2.92 8.20
CA VAL A 142 4.67 -2.53 8.91
C VAL A 142 4.12 -3.66 9.78
N PRO A 143 3.88 -4.88 9.28
CA PRO A 143 3.49 -6.03 10.08
C PRO A 143 4.41 -6.31 11.29
N CYS A 144 5.72 -6.06 11.16
CA CYS A 144 6.71 -6.25 12.23
C CYS A 144 6.51 -5.26 13.39
N THR A 145 5.91 -4.09 13.15
CA THR A 145 5.59 -3.12 14.22
C THR A 145 4.38 -3.53 15.07
N TYR A 146 3.49 -4.37 14.52
CA TYR A 146 2.23 -4.75 15.18
C TYR A 146 2.22 -6.17 15.71
N SER A 147 3.05 -7.05 15.18
CA SER A 147 3.02 -8.47 15.53
C SER A 147 4.26 -8.85 16.32
N SER A 148 4.08 -9.38 17.53
CA SER A 148 5.15 -10.08 18.26
C SER A 148 5.54 -11.42 17.61
N GLN A 149 4.83 -11.86 16.56
CA GLN A 149 5.10 -13.14 15.90
C GLN A 149 6.13 -12.94 14.78
N LYS A 150 7.18 -13.78 14.77
CA LYS A 150 8.19 -13.78 13.71
C LYS A 150 7.54 -14.09 12.36
N ILE A 151 7.56 -13.12 11.45
CA ILE A 151 7.04 -13.23 10.09
C ILE A 151 8.05 -13.98 9.22
N LYS A 152 7.59 -14.98 8.45
CA LYS A 152 8.44 -15.83 7.61
C LYS A 152 8.95 -15.07 6.37
N SER A 153 10.18 -15.35 5.95
CA SER A 153 10.82 -14.79 4.74
C SER A 153 9.98 -14.94 3.45
N LYS A 154 9.19 -16.03 3.32
CA LYS A 154 8.30 -16.25 2.16
C LYS A 154 7.27 -15.14 1.94
N THR A 155 6.85 -14.45 3.01
CA THR A 155 5.90 -13.32 2.89
C THR A 155 6.56 -12.08 2.30
N PHE A 156 7.84 -11.83 2.62
CA PHE A 156 8.63 -10.77 2.00
C PHE A 156 8.81 -11.03 0.50
N LEU A 157 9.16 -12.26 0.13
CA LEU A 157 9.32 -12.65 -1.27
C LEU A 157 8.03 -12.43 -2.07
N ALA A 158 6.86 -12.70 -1.47
CA ALA A 158 5.57 -12.44 -2.11
C ALA A 158 5.33 -10.95 -2.37
N ALA A 159 5.61 -10.09 -1.38
CA ALA A 159 5.51 -8.63 -1.54
C ALA A 159 6.46 -8.14 -2.66
N LEU A 160 7.68 -8.67 -2.69
CA LEU A 160 8.69 -8.35 -3.69
C LEU A 160 8.20 -8.76 -5.08
N LEU A 161 7.84 -10.02 -5.30
CA LEU A 161 7.32 -10.48 -6.59
C LEU A 161 6.11 -9.66 -7.06
N CYS A 162 5.13 -9.40 -6.17
CA CYS A 162 3.97 -8.58 -6.51
C CYS A 162 4.35 -7.14 -6.90
N SER A 163 5.30 -6.51 -6.19
CA SER A 163 5.75 -5.16 -6.52
C SER A 163 6.47 -5.08 -7.88
N TYR A 164 7.35 -6.04 -8.19
CA TYR A 164 8.07 -6.07 -9.46
C TYR A 164 7.15 -6.38 -10.64
N LEU A 165 6.25 -7.36 -10.49
CA LEU A 165 5.26 -7.69 -11.52
C LEU A 165 4.31 -6.51 -11.78
N ALA A 166 3.85 -5.85 -10.72
CA ALA A 166 3.02 -4.66 -10.85
C ALA A 166 3.76 -3.53 -11.56
N LYS A 167 5.01 -3.25 -11.18
CA LYS A 167 5.82 -2.20 -11.83
C LYS A 167 5.97 -2.50 -13.32
N TRP A 168 6.39 -3.72 -13.67
CA TRP A 168 6.54 -4.14 -15.06
C TRP A 168 5.26 -4.03 -15.88
N ALA A 169 4.11 -4.40 -15.30
CA ALA A 169 2.82 -4.31 -15.98
C ALA A 169 2.33 -2.87 -16.19
N LEU A 170 2.77 -1.92 -15.35
CA LEU A 170 2.33 -0.53 -15.38
C LEU A 170 3.21 0.37 -16.27
N ILE A 171 4.43 -0.06 -16.62
CA ILE A 171 5.35 0.69 -17.50
C ILE A 171 4.69 1.13 -18.82
N PRO A 172 3.96 0.28 -19.58
CA PRO A 172 3.36 0.71 -20.85
C PRO A 172 2.26 1.78 -20.69
N VAL A 173 1.69 1.90 -19.49
CA VAL A 173 0.55 2.80 -19.21
C VAL A 173 1.03 4.12 -18.61
N TYR A 174 1.93 4.06 -17.63
CA TYR A 174 2.36 5.22 -16.84
C TYR A 174 3.81 5.65 -17.10
N GLY A 175 4.57 4.89 -17.88
CA GLY A 175 6.00 5.11 -18.09
C GLY A 175 6.84 4.85 -16.83
N VAL A 176 8.04 5.43 -16.78
CA VAL A 176 8.96 5.33 -15.64
C VAL A 176 8.83 6.61 -14.81
N GLY A 177 7.76 6.70 -14.02
CA GLY A 177 7.45 7.84 -13.15
C GLY A 177 7.12 7.43 -11.72
N THR A 178 6.61 8.38 -10.94
CA THR A 178 6.11 8.15 -9.57
C THR A 178 4.60 7.89 -9.52
N THR A 179 3.86 8.16 -10.60
CA THR A 179 2.38 8.11 -10.60
C THR A 179 1.84 6.72 -10.31
N ASP A 180 2.60 5.68 -10.63
CA ASP A 180 2.24 4.28 -10.43
C ASP A 180 2.70 3.72 -9.06
N THR A 181 3.57 4.41 -8.32
CA THR A 181 4.12 3.95 -7.02
C THR A 181 3.03 3.56 -6.02
N PHE A 182 1.94 4.33 -5.95
CA PHE A 182 0.81 4.04 -5.06
C PHE A 182 0.11 2.73 -5.46
N ILE A 183 -0.11 2.52 -6.76
CA ILE A 183 -0.76 1.32 -7.30
C ILE A 183 0.11 0.09 -7.03
N VAL A 184 1.42 0.20 -7.28
CA VAL A 184 2.40 -0.85 -6.98
C VAL A 184 2.39 -1.19 -5.49
N SER A 185 2.36 -0.19 -4.61
CA SER A 185 2.27 -0.38 -3.15
C SER A 185 0.98 -1.11 -2.73
N PHE A 186 -0.16 -0.74 -3.34
CA PHE A 186 -1.43 -1.40 -3.08
C PHE A 186 -1.42 -2.89 -3.50
N ILE A 187 -0.89 -3.18 -4.69
CA ILE A 187 -0.78 -4.56 -5.21
C ILE A 187 0.19 -5.38 -4.36
N ALA A 188 1.35 -4.82 -4.02
CA ALA A 188 2.34 -5.47 -3.16
C ALA A 188 1.76 -5.80 -1.78
N THR A 189 1.01 -4.86 -1.18
CA THR A 189 0.34 -5.06 0.11
C THR A 189 -0.72 -6.15 0.03
N SER A 190 -1.49 -6.19 -1.06
CA SER A 190 -2.50 -7.23 -1.28
C SER A 190 -1.89 -8.62 -1.40
N GLY A 191 -0.81 -8.76 -2.18
CA GLY A 191 -0.05 -10.01 -2.30
C GLY A 191 0.55 -10.48 -0.96
N PHE A 192 1.18 -9.56 -0.23
CA PHE A 192 1.69 -9.82 1.11
C PHE A 192 0.59 -10.35 2.07
N GLN A 193 -0.58 -9.71 2.06
CA GLN A 193 -1.69 -10.04 2.95
C GLN A 193 -2.30 -11.41 2.60
N LEU A 194 -2.41 -11.73 1.31
CA LEU A 194 -2.89 -13.05 0.85
C LEU A 194 -1.98 -14.17 1.35
N VAL A 195 -0.67 -14.04 1.14
CA VAL A 195 0.31 -15.06 1.57
C VAL A 195 0.38 -15.16 3.10
N THR A 196 0.28 -14.04 3.81
CA THR A 196 0.22 -14.03 5.27
C THR A 196 -1.02 -14.78 5.77
N ARG A 197 -2.19 -14.53 5.19
CA ARG A 197 -3.44 -15.24 5.53
C ARG A 197 -3.38 -16.72 5.20
N TYR A 198 -2.80 -17.08 4.06
CA TYR A 198 -2.59 -18.47 3.68
C TYR A 198 -1.70 -19.22 4.68
N ASN A 199 -0.58 -18.61 5.08
CA ASN A 199 0.34 -19.20 6.08
C ASN A 199 -0.33 -19.35 7.46
N LEU A 200 -1.16 -18.39 7.86
CA LEU A 200 -1.92 -18.46 9.10
C LEU A 200 -2.97 -19.58 9.04
N PHE A 201 -3.69 -19.69 7.92
CA PHE A 201 -4.68 -20.74 7.69
C PHE A 201 -4.04 -22.13 7.77
N GLN A 202 -2.89 -22.33 7.11
CA GLN A 202 -2.14 -23.59 7.18
C GLN A 202 -1.77 -23.95 8.62
N LYS A 203 -1.25 -22.98 9.38
CA LYS A 203 -0.89 -23.19 10.80
C LYS A 203 -2.11 -23.55 11.67
N CYS A 204 -3.26 -22.93 11.41
CA CYS A 204 -4.51 -23.30 12.07
C CYS A 204 -4.93 -24.71 11.69
N GLN A 205 -4.89 -25.07 10.40
CA GLN A 205 -5.24 -26.41 9.94
C GLN A 205 -4.35 -27.50 10.56
N GLU A 206 -3.05 -27.27 10.68
CA GLU A 206 -2.13 -28.17 11.39
C GLU A 206 -2.53 -28.31 12.87
N SER A 207 -2.83 -27.19 13.54
CA SER A 207 -3.22 -27.20 14.96
C SER A 207 -4.55 -27.93 15.19
N THR A 208 -5.51 -27.77 14.28
CA THR A 208 -6.83 -28.40 14.40
C THR A 208 -6.81 -29.87 13.97
N LYS A 209 -5.94 -30.28 13.04
CA LYS A 209 -5.73 -31.70 12.68
C LYS A 209 -5.24 -32.54 13.87
N ILE A 210 -4.48 -31.94 14.78
CA ILE A 210 -4.07 -32.57 16.05
C ILE A 210 -5.28 -32.79 16.98
N MET A 211 -6.35 -32.00 16.83
CA MET A 211 -7.51 -32.00 17.73
C MET A 211 -8.72 -32.78 17.19
N GLN A 212 -8.97 -32.79 15.87
CA GLN A 212 -10.03 -33.62 15.22
C GLN A 212 -9.75 -33.88 13.71
N PRO A 213 -9.19 -35.04 13.31
CA PRO A 213 -8.68 -35.25 11.95
C PRO A 213 -9.75 -35.35 10.84
N ASN A 214 -10.95 -35.89 11.10
CA ASN A 214 -11.88 -36.29 10.03
C ASN A 214 -12.91 -35.23 9.59
N THR A 215 -13.24 -34.25 10.44
CA THR A 215 -14.28 -33.24 10.14
C THR A 215 -13.73 -32.04 9.36
N ILE A 216 -12.42 -31.82 9.40
CA ILE A 216 -11.75 -30.60 8.93
C ILE A 216 -11.51 -30.61 7.42
N GLU A 217 -11.25 -31.78 6.83
CA GLU A 217 -10.92 -31.90 5.41
C GLU A 217 -12.05 -31.41 4.51
N LYS A 218 -13.30 -31.77 4.83
CA LYS A 218 -14.50 -31.31 4.10
C LYS A 218 -14.74 -29.79 4.25
N LYS A 219 -14.54 -29.23 5.45
CA LYS A 219 -14.81 -27.79 5.72
C LYS A 219 -13.75 -26.87 5.11
N ASN A 220 -12.49 -27.29 5.08
CA ASN A 220 -11.40 -26.47 4.55
C ASN A 220 -11.43 -26.36 3.03
N LYS A 221 -11.87 -27.41 2.33
CA LYS A 221 -11.99 -27.39 0.87
C LYS A 221 -13.01 -26.35 0.39
N SER A 222 -14.17 -26.27 1.04
CA SER A 222 -15.20 -25.29 0.70
C SER A 222 -14.83 -23.85 1.06
N GLN A 223 -14.20 -23.63 2.21
CA GLN A 223 -13.76 -22.29 2.63
C GLN A 223 -12.64 -21.74 1.73
N LEU A 224 -11.68 -22.58 1.32
CA LEU A 224 -10.60 -22.17 0.44
C LEU A 224 -11.12 -21.79 -0.96
N GLU A 225 -12.10 -22.52 -1.50
CA GLU A 225 -12.75 -22.17 -2.77
C GLU A 225 -13.48 -20.83 -2.70
N ILE A 226 -14.19 -20.55 -1.59
CA ILE A 226 -14.88 -19.27 -1.40
C ILE A 226 -13.89 -18.11 -1.28
N MET A 227 -12.80 -18.29 -0.51
CA MET A 227 -11.76 -17.27 -0.36
C MET A 227 -11.03 -17.00 -1.68
N THR A 228 -10.73 -18.04 -2.46
CA THR A 228 -10.04 -17.93 -3.74
C THR A 228 -10.93 -17.23 -4.78
N ARG A 229 -12.22 -17.57 -4.85
CA ARG A 229 -13.19 -16.90 -5.74
C ARG A 229 -13.32 -15.42 -5.40
N ARG A 230 -13.42 -15.06 -4.12
CA ARG A 230 -13.50 -13.65 -3.70
C ARG A 230 -12.24 -12.86 -4.02
N ALA A 231 -11.06 -13.45 -3.83
CA ALA A 231 -9.79 -12.81 -4.18
C ALA A 231 -9.64 -12.61 -5.70
N LEU A 232 -10.03 -13.61 -6.49
CA LEU A 232 -9.99 -13.54 -7.96
C LEU A 232 -10.96 -12.47 -8.49
N LEU A 233 -12.17 -12.39 -7.96
CA LEU A 233 -13.15 -11.36 -8.34
C LEU A 233 -12.66 -9.94 -8.03
N LEU A 234 -12.03 -9.74 -6.87
CA LEU A 234 -11.44 -8.45 -6.52
C LEU A 234 -10.27 -8.10 -7.44
N PHE A 235 -9.42 -9.06 -7.78
CA PHE A 235 -8.32 -8.86 -8.73
C PHE A 235 -8.83 -8.49 -10.13
N ILE A 236 -9.83 -9.21 -10.64
CA ILE A 236 -10.49 -8.91 -11.92
C ILE A 236 -11.13 -7.52 -11.88
N ALA A 237 -11.84 -7.16 -10.80
CA ALA A 237 -12.46 -5.84 -10.66
C ALA A 237 -11.43 -4.70 -10.69
N ILE A 238 -10.25 -4.90 -10.11
CA ILE A 238 -9.14 -3.92 -10.16
C ILE A 238 -8.60 -3.79 -11.59
N LEU A 239 -8.41 -4.89 -12.31
CA LEU A 239 -7.98 -4.87 -13.72
C LEU A 239 -9.02 -4.19 -14.62
N LEU A 240 -10.32 -4.43 -14.39
CA LEU A 240 -11.40 -3.80 -15.14
C LEU A 240 -11.54 -2.31 -14.82
N PHE A 241 -11.32 -1.91 -13.58
CA PHE A 241 -11.30 -0.49 -13.20
C PHE A 241 -10.17 0.27 -13.91
N GLN A 242 -9.01 -0.37 -14.13
CA GLN A 242 -7.93 0.21 -14.92
C GLN A 242 -8.22 0.28 -16.43
N GLY A 243 -9.08 -0.59 -16.97
CA GLY A 243 -9.48 -0.57 -18.37
C GLY A 243 -10.38 0.61 -18.79
N SER A 244 -11.09 1.24 -17.83
CA SER A 244 -11.98 2.38 -18.11
C SER A 244 -11.26 3.73 -18.26
N SER A 245 -9.98 3.82 -17.93
CA SER A 245 -9.19 5.06 -18.09
C SER A 245 -8.33 5.04 -19.35
N THR A 246 -8.79 4.40 -20.43
CA THR A 246 -8.15 4.53 -21.74
C THR A 246 -8.47 5.90 -22.33
N VAL A 247 -7.54 6.81 -22.10
CA VAL A 247 -7.35 8.09 -22.78
C VAL A 247 -7.55 7.92 -24.28
N ARG A 248 -8.44 8.73 -24.88
CA ARG A 248 -8.58 8.85 -26.34
C ARG A 248 -7.22 9.26 -26.91
N ILE A 249 -6.63 8.39 -27.71
CA ILE A 249 -5.47 8.68 -28.53
C ILE A 249 -5.93 9.69 -29.60
N PRO A 250 -5.42 10.94 -29.66
CA PRO A 250 -5.60 11.75 -30.85
C PRO A 250 -4.70 11.14 -31.93
N LEU A 251 -5.33 10.58 -32.96
CA LEU A 251 -4.65 10.16 -34.18
C LEU A 251 -3.84 11.35 -34.72
N PHE A 252 -2.53 11.16 -34.83
CA PHE A 252 -1.59 12.05 -35.49
C PHE A 252 -2.12 12.40 -36.89
N ARG A 253 -2.66 13.62 -37.05
CA ARG A 253 -2.89 14.23 -38.34
C ARG A 253 -1.55 14.74 -38.83
N ASN A 254 -0.92 13.98 -39.72
CA ASN A 254 0.34 14.33 -40.36
C ASN A 254 0.07 15.40 -41.45
N PRO A 255 0.54 16.65 -41.33
CA PRO A 255 0.57 17.57 -42.45
C PRO A 255 1.93 17.45 -43.13
N HIS A 256 1.94 17.23 -44.44
CA HIS A 256 3.02 17.47 -45.41
C HIS A 256 3.15 16.31 -46.39
N LEU A 257 2.35 16.37 -47.45
CA LEU A 257 2.70 15.84 -48.76
C LEU A 257 2.00 16.70 -49.81
N HIS A 258 2.63 17.83 -50.15
CA HIS A 258 2.31 18.59 -51.35
C HIS A 258 2.95 17.84 -52.52
N HIS A 259 2.16 17.05 -53.25
CA HIS A 259 2.56 16.54 -54.56
C HIS A 259 1.91 17.40 -55.65
N HIS A 260 2.76 18.08 -56.41
CA HIS A 260 2.44 18.66 -57.71
C HIS A 260 1.92 17.57 -58.64
N HIS A 261 0.75 17.78 -59.28
CA HIS A 261 0.56 17.36 -60.66
C HIS A 261 -0.53 18.19 -61.37
N HIS A 262 -0.10 18.78 -62.48
CA HIS A 262 -0.89 19.42 -63.52
C HIS A 262 -2.01 18.51 -64.07
N ARG A 263 -3.21 19.06 -64.27
CA ARG A 263 -4.01 18.76 -65.49
C ARG A 263 -4.97 19.90 -65.84
N LYS A 264 -4.99 20.21 -67.13
CA LYS A 264 -5.68 21.32 -67.80
C LYS A 264 -7.19 21.08 -67.99
N SER A 265 -7.91 22.21 -68.01
CA SER A 265 -9.08 22.59 -68.83
C SER A 265 -10.31 21.67 -68.89
N SER A 266 -11.48 22.23 -68.52
CA SER A 266 -12.58 22.47 -69.46
C SER A 266 -13.62 23.41 -68.86
N LYS A 267 -14.17 24.28 -69.72
CA LYS A 267 -15.11 25.38 -69.49
C LYS A 267 -16.55 24.90 -69.31
N ARG A 268 -17.38 25.74 -68.67
CA ARG A 268 -18.77 26.19 -69.02
C ARG A 268 -19.57 26.48 -67.74
N HIS A 269 -19.93 27.74 -67.46
CA HIS A 269 -21.21 28.41 -67.79
C HIS A 269 -22.38 27.88 -66.92
N TYR A 270 -23.29 28.65 -66.31
CA TYR A 270 -23.64 30.08 -66.18
C TYR A 270 -24.70 30.19 -65.05
N TRP A 271 -25.07 31.43 -64.69
CA TRP A 271 -26.28 31.91 -63.97
C TRP A 271 -26.23 31.82 -62.43
N LEU A 272 -26.07 32.93 -61.68
CA LEU A 272 -26.84 34.19 -61.51
C LEU A 272 -27.86 34.13 -60.37
N ALA A 273 -28.01 35.30 -59.75
CA ALA A 273 -28.99 35.72 -58.74
C ALA A 273 -28.63 35.33 -57.29
N SER A 274 -28.25 36.19 -56.35
CA SER A 274 -28.50 37.62 -56.02
C SER A 274 -29.05 37.65 -54.59
N ASN A 275 -28.28 38.19 -53.65
CA ASN A 275 -28.78 38.79 -52.41
C ASN A 275 -27.73 39.79 -51.91
N PRO A 276 -28.02 41.09 -51.95
CA PRO A 276 -27.75 41.92 -50.78
C PRO A 276 -28.90 42.92 -50.54
N PHE A 277 -29.70 42.66 -49.53
CA PHE A 277 -30.31 43.70 -48.69
C PHE A 277 -29.34 43.93 -47.52
N LEU A 278 -29.09 45.09 -46.94
CA LEU A 278 -29.32 46.51 -47.23
C LEU A 278 -28.78 47.20 -45.96
N SER A 279 -27.79 48.10 -46.04
CA SER A 279 -27.54 49.06 -44.96
C SER A 279 -26.86 50.31 -45.51
N LEU A 280 -27.59 51.43 -45.56
CA LEU A 280 -27.18 52.83 -45.78
C LEU A 280 -28.53 53.60 -45.79
N ASN A 281 -29.03 54.16 -44.69
CA ASN A 281 -28.61 55.27 -43.83
C ASN A 281 -28.56 56.65 -44.52
N SER A 282 -29.27 57.61 -43.87
CA SER A 282 -29.28 59.08 -44.04
C SER A 282 -29.96 59.62 -45.31
N GLN A 283 -31.19 60.15 -45.28
CA GLN A 283 -31.65 61.45 -44.73
C GLN A 283 -30.85 62.69 -45.21
N ARG A 284 -31.61 63.56 -45.89
CA ARG A 284 -31.40 64.97 -46.30
C ARG A 284 -30.44 65.25 -47.44
#